data_AF-A0A7S3IK41-F1
#
_entry.id   AF-A0A7S3IK41-F1
#
_cell.length_a   1.000
_cell.length_b   1.000
_cell.length_c   1.000
_cell.angle_alpha   90.00
_cell.angle_beta   90.00
_cell.angle_gamma   90.00
#
_symmetry.space_group_name_H-M   'P 1'
#
loop_
_entity.id
_entity.type
_entity.pdbx_description
1 polymer ?
#
loop_
_entity_poly.entity_id
_entity_poly.type
_entity_poly.pdbx_seq_one_letter_code
_entity_poly.pdbx_strand_id
1 'polypeptide(L)'
;HKFDLRIYVVVTCYDPLRVYVYREGLVRFATEKYNDKADNLNGDENSIYAHLTNYSINKHNVDSSLMGEHDDDSGFKWSFTALQQHLKDHGIDVNLMWSKIYDVIIKSLLSIEEATKGQIKKSSIGRNNCYELFGYDILLDNYLNPWLLEINLSPSLAFESPLDLRIKGNLIKDTFNLVGLTKHDCK
;
A
#
# COMPACT_ATOMS: atom_id res chain seq x y z
N HIS A 1 0.72 -10.95 14.70
CA HIS A 1 -0.59 -10.30 14.48
C HIS A 1 -0.92 -10.36 12.99
N LYS A 2 -2.21 -10.36 12.61
CA LYS A 2 -2.58 -10.22 11.20
C LYS A 2 -2.11 -8.86 10.70
N PHE A 3 -1.63 -8.76 9.46
CA PHE A 3 -1.27 -7.48 8.85
C PHE A 3 -1.59 -7.47 7.37
N ASP A 4 -1.75 -6.28 6.80
CA ASP A 4 -1.82 -6.08 5.36
C ASP A 4 -0.72 -5.09 4.90
N LEU A 5 -0.48 -5.08 3.60
CA LEU A 5 0.48 -4.21 2.93
C LEU A 5 -0.25 -3.15 2.11
N ARG A 6 -0.02 -1.88 2.44
CA ARG A 6 -0.35 -0.72 1.60
C ARG A 6 0.83 -0.41 0.69
N ILE A 7 0.71 -0.81 -0.57
CA ILE A 7 1.72 -0.59 -1.62
C ILE A 7 1.27 0.56 -2.52
N TYR A 8 2.18 1.49 -2.81
CA TYR A 8 1.90 2.61 -3.70
C TYR A 8 2.38 2.30 -5.11
N VAL A 9 1.50 2.47 -6.10
CA VAL A 9 1.78 2.18 -7.51
C VAL A 9 1.40 3.38 -8.36
N VAL A 10 2.34 3.93 -9.12
CA VAL A 10 2.11 5.02 -10.06
C VAL A 10 2.04 4.47 -11.48
N VAL A 11 0.99 4.80 -12.21
CA VAL A 11 0.90 4.56 -13.65
C VAL A 11 0.98 5.90 -14.36
N THR A 12 2.03 6.10 -15.17
CA THR A 12 2.25 7.38 -15.89
C THR A 12 1.84 7.32 -17.35
N CYS A 13 1.59 6.12 -17.88
CA CYS A 13 1.13 5.92 -19.24
C CYS A 13 0.43 4.57 -19.33
N TYR A 14 -0.62 4.48 -20.14
CA TYR A 14 -1.34 3.23 -20.43
C TYR A 14 -1.12 2.76 -21.88
N ASP A 15 -0.45 3.55 -22.74
CA ASP A 15 -0.13 3.19 -24.13
C ASP A 15 1.20 3.85 -24.60
N PRO A 16 2.36 3.20 -24.42
CA PRO A 16 2.55 1.88 -23.78
C PRO A 16 2.38 1.95 -22.26
N LEU A 17 1.95 0.85 -21.63
CA LEU A 17 1.79 0.76 -20.19
C LEU A 17 3.14 0.99 -19.46
N ARG A 18 3.17 1.95 -18.53
CA ARG A 18 4.32 2.27 -17.69
C ARG A 18 3.90 2.33 -16.23
N VAL A 19 4.42 1.39 -15.45
CA VAL A 19 4.05 1.16 -14.05
C VAL A 19 5.28 1.30 -13.17
N TYR A 20 5.14 2.00 -12.06
CA TYR A 20 6.19 2.22 -11.07
C TYR A 20 5.64 1.81 -9.71
N VAL A 21 6.33 0.88 -9.04
CA VAL A 21 5.98 0.48 -7.67
C VAL A 21 6.92 1.19 -6.70
N TYR A 22 6.36 1.88 -5.71
CA TYR A 22 7.17 2.57 -4.72
C TYR A 22 7.87 1.54 -3.82
N ARG A 23 9.13 1.81 -3.49
CA ARG A 23 9.96 0.87 -2.71
C ARG A 23 9.53 0.79 -1.25
N GLU A 24 8.92 1.86 -0.75
CA GLU A 24 8.35 1.94 0.59
C GLU A 24 6.83 1.88 0.57
N GLY A 25 6.26 1.62 1.74
CA GLY A 25 4.82 1.53 1.95
C GLY A 25 4.51 1.33 3.42
N LEU A 26 3.24 1.07 3.73
CA LEU A 26 2.81 0.90 5.10
C LEU A 26 2.38 -0.54 5.34
N VAL A 27 2.96 -1.16 6.35
CA VAL A 27 2.46 -2.42 6.90
C VAL A 27 1.51 -2.06 8.02
N ARG A 28 0.26 -2.55 7.97
CA ARG A 28 -0.76 -2.22 8.96
C ARG A 28 -1.11 -3.47 9.74
N PHE A 29 -0.85 -3.46 11.05
CA PHE A 29 -1.12 -4.58 11.92
C PHE A 29 -2.50 -4.44 12.58
N ALA A 30 -3.16 -5.58 12.76
CA ALA A 30 -4.24 -5.76 13.70
C ALA A 30 -3.70 -5.59 15.14
N THR A 31 -4.46 -4.94 16.02
CA THR A 31 -4.02 -4.66 17.39
C THR A 31 -4.23 -5.82 18.34
N GLU A 32 -5.02 -6.82 17.93
CA GLU A 32 -5.27 -8.03 18.70
C GLU A 32 -4.68 -9.29 18.03
N LYS A 33 -4.46 -10.35 18.83
CA LYS A 33 -3.97 -11.62 18.31
C LYS A 33 -5.07 -12.28 17.49
N TYR A 34 -4.71 -12.69 16.28
CA TYR A 34 -5.61 -13.38 15.37
C TYR A 34 -6.08 -14.72 15.98
N ASN A 35 -7.39 -14.99 15.90
CA ASN A 35 -8.02 -16.20 16.42
C ASN A 35 -8.92 -16.82 15.33
N ASP A 36 -8.69 -18.08 14.99
CA ASP A 36 -9.43 -18.81 13.94
C ASP A 36 -10.80 -19.36 14.40
N LYS A 37 -11.18 -19.19 15.67
CA LYS A 37 -12.46 -19.68 16.17
C LYS A 37 -13.61 -18.81 15.64
N ALA A 38 -14.21 -19.25 14.53
CA ALA A 38 -15.37 -18.66 13.87
C ALA A 38 -16.63 -18.54 14.75
N ASP A 39 -16.66 -19.20 15.91
CA ASP A 39 -17.80 -19.21 16.84
C ASP A 39 -18.05 -17.84 17.53
N ASN A 40 -17.10 -16.91 17.47
CA ASN A 40 -17.22 -15.57 18.08
C ASN A 40 -17.55 -14.45 17.08
N LEU A 41 -17.88 -14.77 15.82
CA LEU A 41 -18.25 -13.77 14.81
C LEU A 41 -19.66 -13.19 15.01
N ASN A 42 -20.44 -13.75 15.95
CA ASN A 42 -21.77 -13.28 16.31
C ASN A 42 -21.70 -12.24 17.45
N GLY A 43 -21.25 -11.02 17.13
CA GLY A 43 -21.59 -9.84 17.92
C GLY A 43 -20.63 -9.39 19.01
N ASP A 44 -19.39 -9.90 19.07
CA ASP A 44 -18.37 -9.37 19.99
C ASP A 44 -17.52 -8.31 19.28
N GLU A 45 -17.68 -7.04 19.66
CA GLU A 45 -16.94 -5.90 19.10
C GLU A 45 -15.41 -6.09 19.21
N ASN A 46 -14.94 -6.92 20.15
CA ASN A 46 -13.52 -7.27 20.30
C ASN A 46 -12.94 -8.02 19.09
N SER A 47 -13.76 -8.74 18.32
CA SER A 47 -13.28 -9.55 17.18
C SER A 47 -12.74 -8.69 16.03
N ILE A 48 -13.25 -7.47 15.84
CA ILE A 48 -12.91 -6.65 14.67
C ILE A 48 -11.45 -6.21 14.67
N TYR A 49 -10.85 -5.98 15.84
CA TYR A 49 -9.46 -5.52 15.99
C TYR A 49 -8.43 -6.62 15.75
N ALA A 50 -8.86 -7.89 15.69
CA ALA A 50 -8.03 -9.03 15.31
C ALA A 50 -8.11 -9.34 13.81
N HIS A 51 -9.27 -9.07 13.19
CA HIS A 51 -9.56 -9.46 11.81
C HIS A 51 -9.42 -8.33 10.79
N LEU A 52 -9.62 -7.07 11.20
CA LEU A 52 -9.45 -5.89 10.35
C LEU A 52 -8.13 -5.21 10.71
N THR A 53 -7.37 -4.89 9.67
CA THR A 53 -6.05 -4.23 9.77
C THR A 53 -6.14 -2.75 9.39
N ASN A 54 -7.34 -2.26 9.03
CA ASN A 54 -7.56 -0.87 8.70
C ASN A 54 -7.12 0.03 9.86
N TYR A 55 -6.27 1.01 9.54
CA TYR A 55 -5.79 1.98 10.52
C TYR A 55 -6.93 2.74 11.20
N SER A 56 -7.95 3.15 10.43
CA SER A 56 -9.10 3.89 10.95
C SER A 56 -9.85 3.16 12.06
N ILE A 57 -9.79 1.82 12.09
CA ILE A 57 -10.41 0.98 13.10
C ILE A 57 -9.44 0.79 14.26
N ASN A 58 -8.23 0.31 13.98
CA ASN A 58 -7.25 -0.05 15.00
C ASN A 58 -6.72 1.13 15.83
N LYS A 59 -6.71 2.35 15.28
CA LYS A 59 -6.29 3.55 16.03
C LYS A 59 -7.11 3.83 17.29
N HIS A 60 -8.32 3.31 17.39
CA HIS A 60 -9.20 3.51 18.54
C HIS A 60 -8.91 2.54 19.70
N ASN A 61 -8.16 1.45 19.44
CA ASN A 61 -7.87 0.40 20.42
C ASN A 61 -6.41 0.44 20.92
N VAL A 62 -5.65 1.48 20.58
CA VAL A 62 -4.25 1.62 21.00
C VAL A 62 -4.10 2.89 21.81
N ASP A 63 -3.48 2.76 22.98
CA ASP A 63 -3.04 3.91 23.74
C ASP A 63 -1.95 4.64 22.95
N SER A 64 -2.24 5.88 22.56
CA SER A 64 -1.36 6.76 21.78
C SER A 64 0.04 6.92 22.38
N SER A 65 0.20 6.60 23.67
CA SER A 65 1.45 6.62 24.42
C SER A 65 2.46 5.53 24.00
N LEU A 66 2.04 4.48 23.29
CA LEU A 66 2.91 3.39 22.80
C LEU A 66 3.47 3.63 21.39
N MET A 67 3.11 4.75 20.76
CA MET A 67 3.66 5.16 19.47
C MET A 67 5.03 5.79 19.70
N GLY A 68 6.10 5.01 19.54
CA GLY A 68 7.44 5.57 19.50
C GLY A 68 7.54 6.59 18.37
N GLU A 69 7.89 7.84 18.68
CA GLU A 69 7.95 8.94 17.69
C GLU A 69 9.01 8.70 16.59
N HIS A 70 9.89 7.71 16.77
CA HIS A 70 11.09 7.52 15.95
C HIS A 70 11.36 6.09 15.43
N ASP A 71 10.58 5.10 15.82
CA ASP A 71 10.87 3.70 15.47
C ASP A 71 9.97 3.19 14.33
N ASP A 72 10.63 2.77 13.24
CA ASP A 72 10.03 2.21 12.02
C ASP A 72 9.31 0.87 12.23
N ASP A 73 9.54 0.25 13.39
CA ASP A 73 9.02 -1.03 13.84
C ASP A 73 8.23 -0.94 15.16
N SER A 74 7.87 0.27 15.61
CA SER A 74 7.10 0.44 16.84
C SER A 74 5.59 0.49 16.61
N GLY A 75 4.85 -0.28 17.41
CA GLY A 75 3.38 -0.27 17.42
C GLY A 75 2.73 -1.08 16.28
N PHE A 76 1.72 -0.51 15.63
CA PHE A 76 0.83 -1.19 14.67
C PHE A 76 0.98 -0.72 13.22
N LYS A 77 2.04 0.06 12.94
CA LYS A 77 2.43 0.45 11.58
C LYS A 77 3.93 0.29 11.39
N TRP A 78 4.35 -0.47 10.39
CA TRP A 78 5.77 -0.56 10.03
C TRP A 78 6.04 -0.03 8.63
N SER A 79 7.29 0.35 8.38
CA SER A 79 7.80 0.55 7.02
C SER A 79 8.02 -0.79 6.31
N PHE A 80 8.13 -0.77 4.98
CA PHE A 80 8.51 -1.98 4.24
C PHE A 80 9.96 -2.37 4.50
N THR A 81 10.85 -1.39 4.71
CA THR A 81 12.23 -1.68 5.14
C THR A 81 12.24 -2.47 6.45
N ALA A 82 11.46 -2.05 7.46
CA ALA A 82 11.38 -2.75 8.74
C ALA A 82 10.83 -4.19 8.58
N LEU A 83 9.74 -4.37 7.84
CA LEU A 83 9.20 -5.70 7.56
C LEU A 83 10.19 -6.59 6.81
N GLN A 84 10.86 -6.06 5.78
CA GLN A 84 11.83 -6.84 5.02
C GLN A 84 13.02 -7.27 5.88
N GLN A 85 13.51 -6.40 6.77
CA GLN A 85 14.57 -6.76 7.70
C GLN A 85 14.10 -7.87 8.65
N HIS A 86 12.91 -7.71 9.24
CA HIS A 86 12.31 -8.71 10.12
C HIS A 86 12.16 -10.08 9.43
N LEU A 87 11.65 -10.12 8.19
CA LEU A 87 11.49 -11.37 7.44
C LEU A 87 12.83 -12.01 7.09
N LYS A 88 13.83 -11.22 6.68
CA LYS A 88 15.19 -11.71 6.40
C LYS A 88 15.83 -12.34 7.63
N ASP A 89 15.65 -11.73 8.80
CA ASP A 89 16.19 -12.24 10.07
C ASP A 89 15.56 -13.59 10.46
N HIS A 90 14.36 -13.88 9.96
CA HIS A 90 13.68 -15.18 10.10
C HIS A 90 13.95 -16.14 8.93
N GLY A 91 14.91 -15.84 8.06
CA GLY A 91 15.32 -16.71 6.94
C GLY A 91 14.34 -16.74 5.77
N ILE A 92 13.44 -15.76 5.66
CA ILE A 92 12.46 -15.67 4.58
C ILE A 92 13.06 -14.99 3.35
N ASP A 93 12.84 -15.57 2.17
CA ASP A 93 13.20 -14.96 0.89
C ASP A 93 12.21 -13.85 0.51
N VAL A 94 12.56 -12.62 0.91
CA VAL A 94 11.78 -11.43 0.58
C VAL A 94 11.75 -11.10 -0.91
N ASN A 95 12.75 -11.53 -1.69
CA ASN A 95 12.80 -11.24 -3.13
C ASN A 95 11.73 -12.06 -3.86
N LEU A 96 11.59 -13.33 -3.48
CA LEU A 96 10.52 -14.19 -4.00
C LEU A 96 9.14 -13.64 -3.64
N MET A 97 8.95 -13.20 -2.39
CA MET A 97 7.70 -12.57 -1.94
C MET A 97 7.36 -11.33 -2.80
N TRP A 98 8.31 -10.41 -2.97
CA TRP A 98 8.11 -9.22 -3.81
C TRP A 98 7.88 -9.56 -5.29
N SER A 99 8.53 -10.58 -5.82
CA SER A 99 8.29 -11.04 -7.20
C SER A 99 6.84 -11.50 -7.38
N LYS A 100 6.26 -12.21 -6.41
CA LYS A 100 4.85 -12.60 -6.45
C LYS A 100 3.92 -11.37 -6.34
N ILE A 101 4.28 -10.38 -5.53
CA ILE A 101 3.51 -9.14 -5.38
C ILE A 101 3.49 -8.36 -6.69
N TYR A 102 4.63 -8.22 -7.37
CA TYR A 102 4.70 -7.55 -8.66
C TYR A 102 3.85 -8.25 -9.72
N ASP A 103 3.81 -9.58 -9.71
CA ASP A 103 2.96 -10.36 -10.60
C ASP A 103 1.46 -10.06 -10.40
N VAL A 104 1.01 -9.94 -9.15
CA VAL A 104 -0.37 -9.51 -8.82
C VAL A 104 -0.67 -8.10 -9.36
N ILE A 105 0.23 -7.13 -9.11
CA ILE A 105 0.07 -5.73 -9.56
C ILE A 105 0.04 -5.64 -11.10
N ILE A 106 0.91 -6.37 -11.78
CA ILE A 106 0.96 -6.35 -13.25
C ILE A 106 -0.30 -6.97 -13.83
N LYS A 107 -0.73 -8.13 -13.31
CA LYS A 107 -1.94 -8.82 -13.79
C LYS A 107 -3.21 -8.00 -13.57
N SER A 108 -3.34 -7.31 -12.43
CA SER A 108 -4.50 -6.43 -12.20
C SER A 108 -4.55 -5.28 -13.21
N LEU A 109 -3.42 -4.64 -13.51
CA LEU A 109 -3.35 -3.56 -14.50
C LEU A 109 -3.57 -4.05 -15.93
N LEU A 110 -3.05 -5.23 -16.28
CA LEU A 110 -3.29 -5.85 -17.59
C LEU A 110 -4.76 -6.17 -17.82
N SER A 111 -5.49 -6.55 -16.76
CA SER A 111 -6.91 -6.89 -16.86
C SER A 111 -7.79 -5.71 -17.31
N ILE A 112 -7.34 -4.46 -17.10
CA ILE A 112 -8.05 -3.24 -17.49
C ILE A 112 -7.39 -2.50 -18.67
N GLU A 113 -6.30 -3.04 -19.22
CA GLU A 113 -5.44 -2.31 -20.16
C GLU A 113 -6.18 -1.96 -21.46
N GLU A 114 -6.87 -2.93 -22.07
CA GLU A 114 -7.62 -2.69 -23.32
C GLU A 114 -8.75 -1.67 -23.15
N ALA A 115 -9.53 -1.80 -22.06
CA ALA A 115 -10.62 -0.88 -21.76
C ALA A 115 -10.09 0.55 -21.58
N THR A 116 -9.00 0.70 -20.84
CA THR A 116 -8.36 2.00 -20.57
C THR A 116 -7.76 2.60 -21.83
N LYS A 117 -7.05 1.82 -22.65
CA LYS A 117 -6.53 2.25 -23.96
C LYS A 117 -7.64 2.77 -24.87
N GLY A 118 -8.78 2.10 -24.89
CA GLY A 118 -9.96 2.52 -25.66
C GLY A 118 -10.51 3.88 -25.23
N GLN A 119 -10.53 4.17 -23.92
CA GLN A 119 -11.00 5.46 -23.40
C GLN A 119 -9.99 6.59 -23.63
N ILE A 120 -8.70 6.34 -23.44
CA ILE A 120 -7.65 7.35 -23.65
C ILE A 120 -7.59 7.79 -25.11
N LYS A 121 -7.75 6.86 -26.06
CA LYS A 121 -7.83 7.20 -27.50
C LYS A 121 -9.02 8.11 -27.82
N LYS A 122 -10.13 7.99 -27.08
CA LYS A 122 -11.31 8.84 -27.25
C LYS A 122 -11.16 10.20 -26.59
N SER A 123 -10.43 10.30 -25.48
CA SER A 123 -10.35 11.54 -24.70
C SER A 123 -9.44 12.62 -25.30
N SER A 124 -8.70 12.32 -26.39
CA SER A 124 -7.72 13.23 -27.02
C SER A 124 -6.65 13.77 -26.06
N ILE A 125 -6.49 13.16 -24.89
CA ILE A 125 -5.49 13.54 -23.90
C ILE A 125 -4.12 13.03 -24.37
N GLY A 126 -3.12 13.91 -24.38
CA GLY A 126 -1.74 13.54 -24.74
C GLY A 126 -1.21 12.41 -23.86
N ARG A 127 -0.36 11.55 -24.42
CA ARG A 127 0.15 10.31 -23.78
C ARG A 127 0.84 10.48 -22.42
N ASN A 128 1.25 11.70 -22.06
CA ASN A 128 1.94 12.03 -20.81
C ASN A 128 1.13 12.99 -19.91
N ASN A 129 -0.16 13.20 -20.20
CA ASN A 129 -0.97 14.19 -19.49
C ASN A 129 -1.89 13.56 -18.42
N CYS A 130 -1.82 12.24 -18.24
CA CYS A 130 -2.53 11.52 -17.18
C CYS A 130 -1.55 10.63 -16.43
N TYR A 131 -1.57 10.73 -15.11
CA TYR A 131 -0.96 9.77 -14.21
C TYR A 131 -1.94 9.45 -13.10
N GLU A 132 -1.82 8.27 -12.52
CA GLU A 132 -2.65 7.84 -11.40
C GLU A 132 -1.76 7.23 -10.32
N LEU A 133 -2.00 7.62 -9.06
CA LEU A 133 -1.35 7.04 -7.89
C LEU A 133 -2.35 6.11 -7.18
N PHE A 134 -2.12 4.81 -7.31
CA PHE A 134 -2.93 3.78 -6.67
C PHE A 134 -2.37 3.37 -5.32
N GLY A 135 -3.27 3.03 -4.39
CA GLY A 135 -2.95 2.28 -3.17
C GLY A 135 -3.44 0.85 -3.27
N TYR A 136 -2.53 -0.10 -3.42
CA TYR A 136 -2.82 -1.53 -3.42
C TYR A 136 -2.83 -2.06 -1.99
N ASP A 137 -3.89 -2.75 -1.61
CA ASP A 137 -4.01 -3.42 -0.33
C ASP A 137 -3.82 -4.92 -0.56
N ILE A 138 -2.69 -5.45 -0.10
CA ILE A 138 -2.31 -6.86 -0.30
C ILE A 138 -2.19 -7.57 1.04
N LEU A 139 -2.81 -8.73 1.16
CA LEU A 139 -2.67 -9.63 2.29
C LEU A 139 -1.72 -10.77 1.94
N LEU A 140 -0.81 -11.11 2.85
CA LEU A 140 0.04 -12.31 2.72
C LEU A 140 -0.58 -13.46 3.50
N ASP A 141 -0.64 -14.64 2.88
CA ASP A 141 -1.00 -15.87 3.59
C ASP A 141 0.21 -16.50 4.31
N ASN A 142 -0.02 -17.62 5.00
CA ASN A 142 1.01 -18.35 5.75
C ASN A 142 2.15 -18.91 4.87
N TYR A 143 1.97 -18.98 3.55
CA TYR A 143 2.97 -19.39 2.58
C TYR A 143 3.56 -18.19 1.81
N LEU A 144 3.30 -16.97 2.28
CA LEU A 144 3.72 -15.71 1.68
C LEU A 144 3.24 -15.54 0.23
N ASN A 145 2.07 -16.09 -0.10
CA ASN A 145 1.40 -15.74 -1.34
C ASN A 145 0.62 -14.44 -1.15
N PRO A 146 0.74 -13.49 -2.09
CA PRO A 146 0.00 -12.24 -2.04
C PRO A 146 -1.41 -12.39 -2.59
N TRP A 147 -2.37 -11.88 -1.82
CA TRP A 147 -3.78 -11.80 -2.16
C TRP A 147 -4.19 -10.34 -2.26
N LEU A 148 -4.65 -9.92 -3.44
CA LEU A 148 -5.17 -8.57 -3.65
C LEU A 148 -6.52 -8.42 -2.93
N LEU A 149 -6.62 -7.47 -2.00
CA LEU A 149 -7.86 -7.14 -1.31
C LEU A 149 -8.63 -6.06 -2.07
N GLU A 150 -7.98 -4.93 -2.32
CA GLU A 150 -8.56 -3.79 -3.03
C GLU A 150 -7.50 -2.92 -3.70
N ILE A 151 -7.95 -2.09 -4.66
CA ILE A 151 -7.15 -1.06 -5.31
C ILE A 151 -7.83 0.28 -5.07
N ASN A 152 -7.18 1.14 -4.30
CA ASN A 152 -7.64 2.48 -3.99
C ASN A 152 -7.16 3.47 -5.05
N LEU A 153 -8.11 4.11 -5.75
CA LEU A 153 -7.84 5.22 -6.68
C LEU A 153 -7.37 6.49 -5.98
N SER A 154 -7.79 6.71 -4.73
CA SER A 154 -7.41 7.88 -3.93
C SER A 154 -6.90 7.42 -2.57
N PRO A 155 -5.69 6.85 -2.50
CA PRO A 155 -5.14 6.43 -1.22
C PRO A 155 -4.99 7.63 -0.28
N SER A 156 -5.33 7.45 1.00
CA SER A 156 -5.16 8.53 1.99
C SER A 156 -3.70 8.98 2.06
N LEU A 157 -3.48 10.27 1.86
CA LEU A 157 -2.19 10.96 1.97
C LEU A 157 -2.09 11.79 3.26
N ALA A 158 -3.00 11.60 4.22
CA ALA A 158 -2.93 12.26 5.51
C ALA A 158 -1.67 11.83 6.29
N PHE A 159 -1.03 12.80 6.95
CA PHE A 159 0.15 12.59 7.79
C PHE A 159 -0.28 12.50 9.26
N GLU A 160 -0.64 11.30 9.72
CA GLU A 160 -1.11 11.08 11.10
C GLU A 160 0.03 10.61 12.04
N SER A 161 1.21 10.31 11.49
CA SER A 161 2.41 9.93 12.25
C SER A 161 3.69 10.42 11.55
N PRO A 162 4.83 10.50 12.25
CA PRO A 162 6.13 10.80 11.62
C PRO A 162 6.50 9.81 10.51
N LEU A 163 6.16 8.53 10.67
CA LEU A 163 6.33 7.49 9.65
C LEU A 163 5.50 7.79 8.39
N ASP A 164 4.21 8.13 8.58
CA ASP A 164 3.33 8.54 7.48
C ASP A 164 3.91 9.74 6.72
N LEU A 165 4.38 10.77 7.44
CA LEU A 165 4.98 11.95 6.84
C LEU A 165 6.20 11.60 6.00
N ARG A 166 7.10 10.76 6.51
CA ARG A 166 8.32 10.38 5.80
C ARG A 166 8.02 9.58 4.53
N ILE A 167 7.16 8.57 4.62
CA ILE A 167 6.86 7.70 3.48
C ILE A 167 6.01 8.44 2.44
N LYS A 168 4.89 9.05 2.85
CA LYS A 168 3.96 9.71 1.93
C LYS A 168 4.53 11.02 1.39
N GLY A 169 5.29 11.76 2.20
CA GLY A 169 5.96 12.99 1.76
C GLY A 169 6.96 12.72 0.64
N ASN A 170 7.81 11.70 0.81
CA ASN A 170 8.75 11.28 -0.23
C ASN A 170 8.03 10.68 -1.44
N LEU A 171 6.99 9.87 -1.23
CA LEU A 171 6.16 9.33 -2.31
C LEU A 171 5.60 10.43 -3.22
N ILE A 172 4.99 11.48 -2.64
CA ILE A 172 4.40 12.58 -3.40
C ILE A 172 5.49 13.35 -4.15
N LYS A 173 6.60 13.67 -3.47
CA LYS A 173 7.76 14.33 -4.09
C LYS A 173 8.29 13.54 -5.28
N ASP A 174 8.52 12.24 -5.11
CA ASP A 174 9.04 11.36 -6.14
C ASP A 174 8.03 11.17 -7.29
N THR A 175 6.74 11.11 -6.97
CA THR A 175 5.66 11.07 -7.97
C THR A 175 5.67 12.32 -8.84
N PHE A 176 5.78 13.51 -8.25
CA PHE A 176 5.86 14.77 -9.00
C PHE A 176 7.11 14.88 -9.87
N ASN A 177 8.26 14.43 -9.36
CA ASN A 177 9.49 14.34 -10.15
C ASN A 177 9.33 13.36 -11.32
N LEU A 178 8.69 12.22 -11.07
CA LEU A 178 8.49 11.16 -12.06
C LEU A 178 7.57 11.58 -13.21
N VAL A 179 6.49 12.31 -12.92
CA VAL A 179 5.55 12.79 -13.94
C VAL A 179 6.06 14.04 -14.65
N GLY A 180 7.21 14.58 -14.24
CA GLY A 180 7.86 15.71 -14.89
C GLY A 180 7.15 17.03 -14.65
N LEU A 181 6.57 17.24 -13.46
CA LEU A 181 6.04 18.56 -13.08
C LEU A 181 7.20 19.56 -12.98
N THR A 182 7.43 20.27 -14.07
CA THR A 182 8.33 21.42 -14.09
C THR A 182 7.60 22.63 -13.54
N LYS A 183 8.31 23.47 -12.79
CA LYS A 183 7.82 24.82 -12.49
C LYS A 183 7.52 25.50 -13.82
N HIS A 184 6.24 25.79 -14.11
CA HIS A 184 5.94 26.69 -15.20
C HIS A 184 6.54 28.05 -14.84
N ASP A 185 7.57 28.47 -15.58
CA ASP A 185 7.93 29.88 -15.64
C ASP A 185 6.69 30.60 -16.18
N CYS A 186 6.08 31.44 -15.36
CA CYS A 186 5.12 32.42 -15.82
C CYS A 186 5.82 33.25 -16.92
N LYS A 187 5.46 33.01 -18.18
CA LYS A 187 5.73 33.96 -19.27
C LYS A 187 4.62 34.98 -19.34
#